data_AF-A0A0M3I3S6-F1
#
_entry.id   AF-A0A0M3I3S6-F1
#
_cell.length_a   1.000
_cell.length_b   1.000
_cell.length_c   1.000
_cell.angle_alpha   90.00
_cell.angle_beta   90.00
_cell.angle_gamma   90.00
#
_symmetry.space_group_name_H-M   'P 1'
#
loop_
_entity.id
_entity.type
_entity.pdbx_description
1 polymer ?
#
loop_
_entity_poly.entity_id
_entity_poly.type
_entity_poly.pdbx_seq_one_letter_code
_entity_poly.pdbx_strand_id
1 'polypeptide(L)'
;MASAGTEDGASLELVNLAQGSSAVQIDESDEEAVTPAEVLAKLTIAWQNEVCAPRLLPHRFDLLECIIDQIEGMEENISRTRCKNQLKVSLHKMELHRVGYIASHYMRKRLQKIEVDAANYLAEDNARRRDGKGELLSEQERIFAEKLNAKLSLLTALCGD
;
A
#
# COMPACT_ATOMS: atom_id res chain seq x y z
N MET A 1 53.52 13.58 4.71
CA MET A 1 53.09 12.39 5.47
C MET A 1 51.80 12.74 6.18
N ALA A 2 50.70 12.11 5.78
CA ALA A 2 49.47 12.08 6.57
C ALA A 2 48.82 10.73 6.28
N SER A 3 48.79 9.87 7.29
CA SER A 3 48.10 8.59 7.32
C SER A 3 47.08 8.67 8.45
N ALA A 4 45.82 8.41 8.10
CA ALA A 4 44.73 7.88 8.93
C ALA A 4 43.57 7.71 7.91
N GLY A 5 43.06 6.52 7.56
CA GLY A 5 42.66 5.43 8.44
C GLY A 5 41.29 5.77 9.02
N THR A 6 40.23 5.09 8.56
CA THR A 6 38.89 4.80 9.16
C THR A 6 37.92 4.58 7.97
N GLU A 7 37.76 3.33 7.49
CA GLU A 7 36.72 2.36 7.88
C GLU A 7 35.34 2.61 7.23
N ASP A 8 34.88 1.56 6.55
CA ASP A 8 33.49 1.18 6.31
C ASP A 8 32.53 2.20 5.64
N GLY A 9 32.67 2.34 4.32
CA GLY A 9 31.69 3.04 3.46
C GLY A 9 30.82 2.11 2.61
N ALA A 10 30.79 0.79 2.88
CA ALA A 10 30.18 -0.19 1.98
C ALA A 10 28.69 -0.49 2.27
N SER A 11 28.02 0.23 3.18
CA SER A 11 26.68 -0.17 3.66
C SER A 11 25.51 0.74 3.30
N LEU A 12 25.65 1.74 2.42
CA LEU A 12 24.52 2.66 2.14
C LEU A 12 24.21 2.97 0.67
N GLU A 13 24.72 2.21 -0.30
CA GLU A 13 24.32 2.36 -1.72
C GLU A 13 23.24 1.34 -2.15
N LEU A 14 22.18 1.19 -1.35
CA LEU A 14 21.11 0.24 -1.63
C LEU A 14 19.70 0.86 -1.62
N VAL A 15 19.54 2.11 -2.07
CA VAL A 15 18.26 2.62 -2.62
C VAL A 15 18.48 3.99 -3.27
N ASN A 16 19.01 4.02 -4.49
CA ASN A 16 18.79 5.16 -5.37
C ASN A 16 17.77 4.76 -6.44
N LEU A 17 16.50 4.79 -6.02
CA LEU A 17 15.32 4.87 -6.90
C LEU A 17 15.17 6.30 -7.47
N ALA A 18 16.28 6.99 -7.72
CA ALA A 18 16.32 8.38 -8.14
C ALA A 18 16.41 8.46 -9.68
N GLN A 19 15.37 7.99 -10.36
CA GLN A 19 15.01 8.41 -11.72
C GLN A 19 13.49 8.52 -11.83
N GLY A 20 12.92 9.41 -11.00
CA GLY A 20 11.50 9.67 -10.90
C GLY A 20 11.14 10.56 -9.70
N SER A 21 11.92 11.63 -9.45
CA SER A 21 11.69 12.51 -8.31
C SER A 21 10.55 13.49 -8.62
N SER A 22 9.31 13.06 -8.35
CA SER A 22 8.24 13.99 -7.96
C SER A 22 7.97 13.79 -6.48
N ALA A 23 8.13 14.85 -5.70
CA ALA A 23 7.67 14.89 -4.31
C ALA A 23 6.17 14.55 -4.27
N VAL A 24 5.78 13.59 -3.43
CA VAL A 24 4.37 13.24 -3.24
C VAL A 24 3.89 13.93 -1.97
N GLN A 25 2.88 14.79 -2.10
CA GLN A 25 2.23 15.44 -0.96
C GLN A 25 1.22 14.46 -0.36
N ILE A 26 1.47 13.99 0.86
CA ILE A 26 0.53 13.19 1.65
C ILE A 26 0.13 14.03 2.85
N ASP A 27 -1.15 14.37 2.95
CA ASP A 27 -1.69 15.22 4.01
C ASP A 27 -1.72 14.47 5.36
N GLU A 28 -0.70 14.70 6.19
CA GLU A 28 -0.77 14.56 7.65
C GLU A 28 0.32 15.48 8.27
N SER A 29 -0.02 16.76 8.46
CA SER A 29 0.57 17.71 9.43
C SER A 29 2.05 18.13 9.36
N ASP A 30 2.87 17.66 8.41
CA ASP A 30 4.22 18.22 8.16
C ASP A 30 4.39 18.53 6.67
N GLU A 31 4.68 19.80 6.34
CA GLU A 31 4.97 20.33 4.99
C GLU A 31 6.30 19.81 4.41
N GLU A 32 6.66 18.55 4.66
CA GLU A 32 7.87 17.93 4.13
C GLU A 32 7.51 16.98 2.99
N ALA A 33 8.14 17.17 1.83
CA ALA A 33 7.98 16.32 0.66
C ALA A 33 8.32 14.86 1.03
N VAL A 34 7.31 13.99 1.08
CA VAL A 34 7.53 12.59 1.44
C VAL A 34 8.22 11.88 0.28
N THR A 35 9.34 11.22 0.56
CA THR A 35 10.08 10.46 -0.46
C THR A 35 9.39 9.12 -0.76
N PRO A 36 9.51 8.54 -1.97
CA PRO A 36 8.95 7.21 -2.27
C PRO A 36 9.39 6.11 -1.29
N ALA A 37 10.61 6.22 -0.76
CA ALA A 37 11.12 5.29 0.25
C ALA A 37 10.37 5.41 1.59
N GLU A 38 10.04 6.63 2.02
CA GLU A 38 9.21 6.87 3.20
C GLU A 38 7.78 6.39 3.02
N VAL A 39 7.19 6.61 1.84
CA VAL A 39 5.85 6.08 1.53
C VAL A 39 5.85 4.55 1.66
N LEU A 40 6.87 3.88 1.10
CA LEU A 40 7.00 2.43 1.21
C LEU A 40 7.17 1.98 2.67
N ALA A 41 7.95 2.71 3.47
CA ALA A 41 8.12 2.41 4.89
C ALA A 41 6.79 2.55 5.65
N LYS A 42 6.06 3.64 5.44
CA LYS A 42 4.72 3.87 6.04
C LYS A 42 3.72 2.79 5.61
N LEU A 43 3.69 2.42 4.32
CA LEU A 43 2.82 1.35 3.82
C LEU A 43 3.19 -0.01 4.43
N THR A 44 4.48 -0.29 4.59
CA THR A 44 4.96 -1.53 5.22
C THR A 44 4.47 -1.65 6.66
N ILE A 45 4.52 -0.55 7.43
CA ILE A 45 4.00 -0.50 8.80
C ILE A 45 2.47 -0.69 8.80
N ALA A 46 1.74 0.04 7.94
CA ALA A 46 0.30 -0.11 7.82
C ALA A 46 -0.10 -1.56 7.46
N TRP A 47 0.65 -2.19 6.56
CA TRP A 47 0.47 -3.58 6.17
C TRP A 47 0.70 -4.55 7.33
N GLN A 48 1.80 -4.42 8.07
CA GLN A 48 2.08 -5.27 9.23
C GLN A 48 1.00 -5.12 10.31
N ASN A 49 0.58 -3.88 10.58
CA ASN A 49 -0.51 -3.60 11.51
C ASN A 49 -1.81 -4.25 11.06
N GLU A 50 -2.15 -4.17 9.77
CA GLU A 50 -3.34 -4.81 9.22
C GLU A 50 -3.28 -6.34 9.32
N VAL A 51 -2.11 -6.95 9.10
CA VAL A 51 -1.94 -8.41 9.26
C VAL A 51 -2.16 -8.85 10.71
N CYS A 52 -1.63 -8.09 11.67
CA CYS A 52 -1.67 -8.43 13.09
C CYS A 52 -2.98 -8.03 13.80
N ALA A 53 -3.69 -7.02 13.31
CA ALA A 53 -4.91 -6.53 13.94
C ALA A 53 -6.07 -7.52 13.77
N PRO A 54 -6.84 -7.81 14.83
CA PRO A 54 -8.00 -8.71 14.76
C PRO A 54 -9.19 -8.06 14.04
N ARG A 55 -9.27 -6.72 14.03
CA ARG A 55 -10.28 -5.93 13.31
C ARG A 55 -9.64 -5.12 12.19
N LEU A 56 -10.45 -4.65 11.26
CA LEU A 56 -10.04 -3.79 10.15
C LEU A 56 -9.56 -2.43 10.68
N LEU A 57 -8.45 -1.94 10.16
CA LEU A 57 -7.93 -0.60 10.47
C LEU A 57 -8.42 0.44 9.44
N PRO A 58 -8.30 1.75 9.71
CA PRO A 58 -8.55 2.77 8.70
C PRO A 58 -7.72 2.54 7.44
N HIS A 59 -8.35 2.70 6.28
CA HIS A 59 -7.67 2.46 5.01
C HIS A 59 -6.61 3.54 4.75
N ARG A 60 -5.40 3.12 4.34
CA ARG A 60 -4.31 4.02 3.93
C ARG A 60 -4.23 4.10 2.41
N PHE A 61 -5.30 4.61 1.79
CA PHE A 61 -5.39 4.75 0.32
C PHE A 61 -4.27 5.63 -0.24
N ASP A 62 -3.99 6.72 0.47
CA ASP A 62 -2.93 7.69 0.20
C ASP A 62 -1.57 7.01 -0.10
N LEU A 63 -1.19 6.08 0.78
CA LEU A 63 0.07 5.35 0.65
C LEU A 63 0.02 4.31 -0.47
N LEU A 64 -1.13 3.66 -0.62
CA LEU A 64 -1.31 2.58 -1.60
C LEU A 64 -1.33 3.11 -3.03
N GLU A 65 -2.07 4.18 -3.30
CA GLU A 65 -2.17 4.84 -4.60
C GLU A 65 -0.79 5.30 -5.06
N CYS A 66 -0.06 6.02 -4.19
CA CYS A 66 1.29 6.45 -4.48
C CYS A 66 2.21 5.27 -4.84
N ILE A 67 2.17 4.16 -4.08
CA ILE A 67 3.01 2.99 -4.37
C ILE A 67 2.64 2.30 -5.69
N ILE A 68 1.35 2.26 -6.04
CA ILE A 68 0.91 1.74 -7.34
C ILE A 68 1.47 2.60 -8.46
N ASP A 69 1.34 3.92 -8.38
CA ASP A 69 1.88 4.85 -9.37
C ASP A 69 3.41 4.71 -9.52
N GLN A 70 4.13 4.54 -8.41
CA GLN A 70 5.58 4.32 -8.43
C GLN A 70 5.97 2.98 -9.07
N ILE A 71 5.16 1.92 -8.86
CA ILE A 71 5.36 0.63 -9.53
C ILE A 71 5.19 0.80 -11.04
N GLU A 72 4.08 1.39 -11.48
CA GLU A 72 3.77 1.57 -12.91
C GLU A 72 4.84 2.41 -13.61
N GLY A 73 5.26 3.52 -13.01
CA GLY A 73 6.33 4.36 -13.55
C GLY A 73 7.67 3.63 -13.69
N MET A 74 8.01 2.76 -12.73
CA MET A 74 9.23 1.95 -12.79
C MET A 74 9.13 0.83 -13.84
N GLU A 75 7.96 0.22 -14.03
CA GLU A 75 7.70 -0.76 -15.09
C GLU A 75 7.88 -0.14 -16.48
N GLU A 76 7.34 1.06 -16.70
CA GLU A 76 7.55 1.81 -17.93
C GLU A 76 9.02 2.18 -18.17
N ASN A 77 9.76 2.52 -17.10
CA ASN A 77 11.19 2.84 -17.20
C ASN A 77 12.01 1.61 -17.58
N ILE A 78 11.69 0.45 -16.99
CA ILE A 78 12.33 -0.82 -17.32
C ILE A 78 12.04 -1.22 -18.76
N SER A 79 10.78 -1.07 -19.23
CA SER A 79 10.39 -1.45 -20.59
C SER A 79 11.09 -0.60 -21.67
N ARG A 80 11.36 0.68 -21.37
CA ARG A 80 12.10 1.61 -22.25
C ARG A 80 13.62 1.42 -22.21
N THR A 81 14.16 0.76 -21.19
CA THR A 81 15.61 0.62 -20.99
C THR A 81 16.21 -0.41 -21.95
N ARG A 82 17.01 0.04 -22.92
CA ARG A 82 17.75 -0.84 -23.84
C ARG A 82 18.99 -1.44 -23.18
N CYS A 83 18.88 -2.69 -22.69
CA CYS A 83 19.88 -3.75 -22.43
C CYS A 83 21.29 -3.43 -21.85
N LYS A 84 21.70 -2.17 -21.65
CA LYS A 84 23.08 -1.81 -21.30
C LYS A 84 23.48 -2.23 -19.88
N ASN A 85 22.52 -2.55 -19.01
CA ASN A 85 22.75 -2.99 -17.63
C ASN A 85 21.72 -4.05 -17.18
N GLN A 86 21.84 -5.28 -17.68
CA GLN A 86 20.89 -6.38 -17.38
C GLN A 86 20.76 -6.67 -15.88
N LEU A 87 21.85 -6.57 -15.11
CA LEU A 87 21.81 -6.78 -13.67
C LEU A 87 20.96 -5.72 -12.95
N LYS A 88 21.12 -4.44 -13.31
CA LYS A 88 20.32 -3.35 -12.74
C LYS A 88 18.84 -3.52 -13.05
N VAL A 89 18.51 -3.93 -14.29
CA VAL A 89 17.13 -4.25 -14.68
C VAL A 89 16.57 -5.41 -13.86
N SER A 90 17.37 -6.48 -13.65
CA SER A 90 16.95 -7.62 -12.82
C SER A 90 16.68 -7.21 -11.37
N LEU A 91 17.51 -6.34 -10.79
CA LEU A 91 17.31 -5.81 -9.43
C LEU A 91 16.03 -5.00 -9.33
N HIS A 92 15.77 -4.08 -10.27
CA HIS A 92 14.53 -3.31 -10.26
C HIS A 92 13.29 -4.19 -10.41
N LYS A 93 13.32 -5.21 -11.26
CA LYS A 93 12.22 -6.19 -11.37
C LYS A 93 11.99 -6.94 -10.06
N MET A 94 13.06 -7.41 -9.42
CA MET A 94 12.96 -8.11 -8.14
C MET A 94 12.33 -7.20 -7.06
N GLU A 95 12.72 -5.94 -7.03
CA GLU A 95 12.16 -4.97 -6.09
C GLU A 95 10.70 -4.63 -6.38
N LEU A 96 10.32 -4.48 -7.66
CA LEU A 96 8.92 -4.33 -8.06
C LEU A 96 8.06 -5.50 -7.58
N HIS A 97 8.55 -6.74 -7.69
CA HIS A 97 7.86 -7.91 -7.17
C HIS A 97 7.70 -7.86 -5.64
N ARG A 98 8.73 -7.42 -4.92
CA ARG A 98 8.70 -7.29 -3.46
C ARG A 98 7.67 -6.26 -3.01
N VAL A 99 7.71 -5.05 -3.60
CA VAL A 99 6.79 -3.96 -3.27
C VAL A 99 5.36 -4.31 -3.71
N GLY A 100 5.19 -4.85 -4.92
CA GLY A 100 3.89 -5.30 -5.42
C GLY A 100 3.26 -6.41 -4.56
N TYR A 101 4.08 -7.30 -3.98
CA TYR A 101 3.60 -8.28 -3.01
C TYR A 101 3.03 -7.60 -1.76
N ILE A 102 3.71 -6.60 -1.19
CA ILE A 102 3.25 -5.87 0.00
C ILE A 102 1.90 -5.19 -0.28
N ALA A 103 1.81 -4.41 -1.36
CA ALA A 103 0.58 -3.73 -1.76
C ALA A 103 -0.58 -4.71 -1.97
N SER A 104 -0.33 -5.80 -2.71
CA SER A 104 -1.34 -6.83 -2.98
C SER A 104 -1.78 -7.57 -1.72
N HIS A 105 -0.84 -7.88 -0.83
CA HIS A 105 -1.15 -8.62 0.40
C HIS A 105 -1.89 -7.74 1.41
N TYR A 106 -1.57 -6.44 1.50
CA TYR A 106 -2.36 -5.47 2.26
C TYR A 106 -3.83 -5.48 1.82
N MET A 107 -4.09 -5.32 0.52
CA MET A 107 -5.45 -5.34 0.00
C MET A 107 -6.16 -6.67 0.22
N ARG A 108 -5.49 -7.80 -0.05
CA ARG A 108 -6.06 -9.13 0.21
C ARG A 108 -6.45 -9.30 1.68
N LYS A 109 -5.61 -8.86 2.61
CA LYS A 109 -5.89 -8.99 4.05
C LYS A 109 -7.09 -8.15 4.48
N ARG A 110 -7.22 -6.94 3.93
CA ARG A 110 -8.38 -6.09 4.19
C ARG A 110 -9.68 -6.69 3.64
N LEU A 111 -9.68 -7.13 2.39
CA LEU A 111 -10.84 -7.78 1.77
C LEU A 111 -11.27 -9.02 2.54
N GLN A 112 -10.32 -9.86 2.97
CA GLN A 112 -10.62 -11.02 3.83
C GLN A 112 -11.32 -10.62 5.14
N LYS A 113 -10.90 -9.54 5.79
CA LYS A 113 -11.57 -9.06 7.01
C LYS A 113 -12.98 -8.56 6.70
N ILE A 114 -13.15 -7.80 5.61
CA ILE A 114 -14.46 -7.31 5.16
C ILE A 114 -15.40 -8.49 4.85
N GLU A 115 -14.88 -9.57 4.24
CA GLU A 115 -15.65 -10.78 3.94
C GLU A 115 -16.21 -11.48 5.18
N VAL A 116 -15.52 -11.40 6.32
CA VAL A 116 -16.00 -11.99 7.58
C VAL A 116 -17.27 -11.31 8.07
N ASP A 117 -17.36 -9.98 7.93
CA ASP A 117 -18.45 -9.21 8.55
C ASP A 117 -18.74 -7.88 7.83
N ALA A 118 -19.16 -7.98 6.57
CA ALA A 118 -19.41 -6.82 5.71
C ALA A 118 -20.47 -5.88 6.29
N ALA A 119 -21.51 -6.40 6.94
CA ALA A 119 -22.59 -5.61 7.53
C ALA A 119 -22.08 -4.70 8.66
N ASN A 120 -21.28 -5.23 9.59
CA ASN A 120 -20.76 -4.43 10.69
C ASN A 120 -19.71 -3.43 10.23
N TYR A 121 -18.87 -3.78 9.27
CA TYR A 121 -17.90 -2.82 8.72
C TYR A 121 -18.55 -1.68 7.96
N LEU A 122 -19.61 -1.93 7.17
CA LEU A 122 -20.40 -0.86 6.55
C LEU A 122 -21.06 0.06 7.57
N ALA A 123 -21.62 -0.52 8.65
CA ALA A 123 -22.23 0.27 9.71
C ALA A 123 -21.20 1.15 10.46
N GLU A 124 -20.03 0.58 10.78
CA GLU A 124 -18.94 1.30 11.44
C GLU A 124 -18.39 2.44 10.57
N ASP A 125 -18.17 2.16 9.29
CA ASP A 125 -17.67 3.12 8.30
C ASP A 125 -18.66 4.29 8.10
N ASN A 126 -19.96 4.01 8.02
CA ASN A 126 -21.01 5.04 8.01
C ASN A 126 -21.01 5.89 9.29
N ALA A 127 -20.84 5.27 10.46
CA ALA A 127 -20.78 6.00 11.72
C ALA A 127 -19.56 6.93 11.77
N ARG A 128 -18.38 6.46 11.34
CA ARG A 128 -17.15 7.26 11.29
C ARG A 128 -17.27 8.46 10.35
N ARG A 129 -17.87 8.29 9.16
CA ARG A 129 -18.12 9.42 8.23
C ARG A 129 -19.07 10.46 8.82
N ARG A 130 -20.16 10.03 9.50
CA ARG A 130 -21.06 10.96 10.20
C ARG A 130 -20.37 11.72 11.33
N ASP A 131 -19.48 11.05 12.05
CA ASP A 131 -18.73 11.64 13.18
C ASP A 131 -17.50 12.45 12.74
N GLY A 132 -17.15 12.48 11.44
CA GLY A 132 -15.93 13.13 10.93
C GLY A 132 -14.62 12.45 11.36
N LYS A 133 -14.65 11.15 11.70
CA LYS A 133 -13.48 10.38 12.21
C LYS A 133 -12.65 9.69 11.12
N GLY A 134 -12.74 10.19 9.88
CA GLY A 134 -12.08 9.60 8.72
C GLY A 134 -12.75 8.31 8.20
N GLU A 135 -12.31 7.86 7.03
CA GLU A 135 -12.89 6.71 6.33
C GLU A 135 -12.26 5.40 6.79
N LEU A 136 -13.10 4.37 7.01
CA LEU A 136 -12.61 3.03 7.34
C LEU A 136 -12.37 2.21 6.07
N LEU A 137 -13.28 2.33 5.11
CA LEU A 137 -13.28 1.64 3.83
C LEU A 137 -12.97 2.63 2.70
N SER A 138 -12.17 2.20 1.72
CA SER A 138 -12.15 2.90 0.43
C SER A 138 -13.50 2.79 -0.28
N GLU A 139 -13.74 3.63 -1.27
CA GLU A 139 -14.98 3.56 -2.06
C GLU A 139 -15.14 2.19 -2.74
N GLN A 140 -14.05 1.62 -3.25
CA GLN A 140 -14.06 0.29 -3.88
C GLN A 140 -14.34 -0.82 -2.86
N GLU A 141 -13.79 -0.72 -1.65
CA GLU A 141 -14.07 -1.65 -0.55
C GLU A 141 -15.54 -1.55 -0.11
N ARG A 142 -16.10 -0.33 -0.06
CA ARG A 142 -17.50 -0.07 0.28
C ARG A 142 -18.44 -0.71 -0.75
N ILE A 143 -18.18 -0.49 -2.04
CA ILE A 143 -18.94 -1.12 -3.13
C ILE A 143 -18.87 -2.65 -3.04
N PHE A 144 -17.69 -3.20 -2.75
CA PHE A 144 -17.50 -4.64 -2.55
C PHE A 144 -18.34 -5.15 -1.37
N ALA A 145 -18.26 -4.48 -0.21
CA ALA A 145 -18.99 -4.85 0.99
C ALA A 145 -20.50 -4.76 0.80
N GLU A 146 -21.02 -3.73 0.12
CA GLU A 146 -22.45 -3.59 -0.20
C GLU A 146 -22.96 -4.74 -1.07
N LYS A 147 -22.22 -5.08 -2.13
CA LYS A 147 -22.56 -6.20 -3.02
C LYS A 147 -22.53 -7.52 -2.26
N LEU A 148 -21.53 -7.72 -1.41
CA LEU A 148 -21.40 -8.92 -0.60
C LEU A 148 -22.56 -9.05 0.39
N ASN A 149 -22.89 -7.97 1.11
CA ASN A 149 -23.98 -7.94 2.08
C ASN A 149 -25.35 -8.20 1.42
N ALA A 150 -25.61 -7.58 0.28
CA ALA A 150 -26.83 -7.84 -0.50
C ALA A 150 -26.94 -9.31 -0.93
N LYS A 151 -25.83 -9.90 -1.39
CA LYS A 151 -25.78 -11.32 -1.78
C LYS A 151 -26.01 -12.26 -0.59
N LEU A 152 -25.39 -12.00 0.56
CA LEU A 152 -25.60 -12.77 1.79
C LEU A 152 -27.04 -12.70 2.28
N SER A 153 -27.66 -11.52 2.17
CA SER A 153 -29.05 -11.30 2.54
C SER A 153 -30.01 -12.11 1.65
N LEU A 154 -29.77 -12.12 0.33
CA LEU A 154 -30.49 -12.97 -0.62
C LEU A 154 -30.33 -14.47 -0.30
N LEU A 155 -29.11 -14.92 0.00
CA LEU A 155 -28.83 -16.33 0.27
C LEU A 155 -29.53 -16.78 1.57
N THR A 156 -29.51 -15.93 2.59
CA THR A 156 -30.22 -16.19 3.85
C THR A 156 -31.74 -16.25 3.65
N ALA A 157 -32.30 -15.39 2.79
CA ALA A 157 -33.72 -15.41 2.45
C ALA A 157 -34.12 -16.64 1.62
N LEU A 158 -33.20 -17.21 0.83
CA LEU A 158 -33.44 -18.41 0.01
C LEU A 158 -33.24 -19.73 0.77
N CYS A 159 -32.43 -19.74 1.83
CA CYS A 159 -32.21 -20.91 2.68
C CYS A 159 -33.11 -20.93 3.93
N GLY A 160 -33.94 -19.90 4.13
CA GLY A 160 -34.93 -19.82 5.20
C GLY A 160 -36.32 -20.25 4.75
N ASP A 161 -36.47 -21.54 4.41
CA ASP A 161 -37.72 -22.32 4.37
C ASP A 161 -37.40 -23.78 4.76
#